data_AF-A0A961NAG3-F1
#
_entry.id   AF-A0A961NAG3-F1
#
_cell.length_a   1.000
_cell.length_b   1.000
_cell.length_c   1.000
_cell.angle_alpha   90.00
_cell.angle_beta   90.00
_cell.angle_gamma   90.00
#
_symmetry.space_group_name_H-M   'P 1'
#
loop_
_entity.id
_entity.type
_entity.pdbx_description
1 polymer ?
#
loop_
_entity_poly.entity_id
_entity_poly.type
_entity_poly.pdbx_seq_one_letter_code
_entity_poly.pdbx_strand_id
1 'polypeptide(L)' 'LGERDMMTPLKAGKALAAALPQSRTVVLRGAGHMMMVEQPDAVLAALQG' A
#
# COMPACT_ATOMS: atom_id res chain seq x y z
N LEU A 1 -0.27 -0.26 0.23
CA LEU A 1 1.03 0.37 0.55
C LEU A 1 2.13 -0.45 -0.11
N GLY A 2 3.05 0.18 -0.83
CA GLY A 2 4.18 -0.51 -1.45
C GLY A 2 5.24 -0.82 -0.39
N GLU A 3 5.70 -2.06 -0.33
CA GLU A 3 6.77 -2.45 0.61
C GLU A 3 8.08 -1.71 0.35
N ARG A 4 8.39 -1.42 -0.91
CA ARG A 4 9.63 -0.78 -1.37
C ARG A 4 9.42 0.66 -1.83
N ASP A 5 8.31 1.28 -1.42
CA ASP A 5 8.04 2.67 -1.76
C ASP A 5 9.04 3.60 -1.06
N MET A 6 9.82 4.33 -1.84
CA MET A 6 10.82 5.29 -1.36
C MET A 6 10.29 6.73 -1.32
N MET A 7 9.22 7.05 -2.06
CA MET A 7 8.62 8.39 -2.08
C MET A 7 7.59 8.56 -0.97
N THR A 8 6.79 7.52 -0.72
CA THR A 8 5.87 7.42 0.42
C THR A 8 6.17 6.16 1.24
N PRO A 9 7.19 6.22 2.13
CA PRO A 9 7.65 5.05 2.87
C PRO A 9 6.56 4.34 3.65
N LEU A 10 6.64 3.00 3.67
CA LEU A 10 5.69 2.12 4.35
C LEU A 10 5.41 2.54 5.81
N LYS A 11 6.45 3.01 6.53
CA LYS A 11 6.32 3.47 7.92
C LYS A 11 5.37 4.66 8.04
N ALA A 12 5.47 5.64 7.15
CA ALA A 12 4.59 6.81 7.14
C ALA A 12 3.15 6.41 6.79
N GLY A 13 2.96 5.54 5.80
CA GLY A 13 1.64 5.02 5.44
C GLY A 13 0.97 4.25 6.58
N LYS A 14 1.73 3.43 7.34
CA LYS A 14 1.22 2.75 8.54
C LYS A 14 0.84 3.72 9.66
N ALA A 15 1.65 4.75 9.89
CA ALA A 15 1.34 5.77 10.89
C ALA A 15 0.05 6.53 10.55
N LEU A 16 -0.15 6.88 9.28
CA LEU A 16 -1.38 7.50 8.81
C LEU A 16 -2.59 6.57 8.98
N ALA A 17 -2.47 5.30 8.60
CA ALA A 17 -3.55 4.34 8.78
C ALA A 17 -3.96 4.17 10.26
N ALA A 18 -2.98 4.17 11.17
CA ALA A 18 -3.25 4.09 12.61
C ALA A 18 -4.03 5.30 13.15
N ALA A 19 -3.90 6.47 12.51
CA ALA A 19 -4.64 7.68 12.87
C ALA A 19 -6.08 7.70 12.29
N LEU A 20 -6.40 6.83 11.34
CA LEU A 20 -7.69 6.79 10.65
C LEU A 20 -8.57 5.67 11.24
N PRO A 21 -9.64 6.00 11.99
CA PRO A 21 -10.59 5.00 12.44
C PRO A 21 -11.26 4.34 11.22
N GLN A 22 -11.43 3.01 11.30
CA GLN A 22 -11.99 2.17 10.22
C GLN A 22 -11.11 2.03 8.95
N SER A 23 -9.84 2.39 9.02
CA SER A 23 -8.94 2.14 7.88
C SER A 23 -8.60 0.66 7.74
N ARG A 24 -8.55 0.18 6.49
CA ARG A 24 -7.98 -1.13 6.14
C ARG A 24 -6.67 -0.93 5.40
N THR A 25 -5.60 -1.51 5.94
CA THR A 25 -4.26 -1.40 5.33
C THR A 25 -3.85 -2.73 4.72
N VAL A 26 -3.55 -2.71 3.41
CA VAL A 26 -2.94 -3.84 2.70
C VAL A 26 -1.54 -3.44 2.25
N VAL A 27 -0.56 -4.31 2.51
CA VAL A 27 0.84 -4.12 2.09
C VAL A 27 1.11 -5.04 0.90
N LEU A 28 1.52 -4.44 -0.23
CA LEU A 28 1.86 -5.16 -1.45
C LEU A 28 3.35 -5.47 -1.44
N ARG A 29 3.68 -6.75 -1.28
CA ARG A 29 5.07 -7.21 -1.19
C ARG A 29 5.80 -6.95 -2.50
N GLY A 30 7.01 -6.40 -2.40
CA GLY A 30 7.87 -6.09 -3.54
C GLY A 30 7.43 -4.90 -4.41
N ALA A 31 6.27 -4.28 -4.15
CA ALA A 31 5.82 -3.10 -4.90
C ALA A 31 6.48 -1.82 -4.37
N GLY A 32 6.89 -0.95 -5.27
CA GLY A 32 7.42 0.38 -5.04
C GLY A 32 6.32 1.44 -5.00
N HIS A 33 6.65 2.65 -5.45
CA HIS A 33 5.74 3.79 -5.40
C HIS A 33 4.58 3.65 -6.40
N MET A 34 4.88 3.17 -7.61
CA MET A 34 3.92 3.11 -8.71
C MET A 34 3.18 1.76 -8.71
N MET A 35 2.61 1.36 -7.57
CA MET A 35 2.01 0.02 -7.35
C MET A 35 1.01 -0.41 -8.44
N MET A 36 0.22 0.53 -8.97
CA MET A 36 -0.76 0.24 -10.04
C MET A 36 -0.13 -0.17 -11.36
N VAL A 37 1.11 0.29 -11.62
CA VAL A 37 1.89 -0.06 -12.81
C VAL A 37 2.78 -1.27 -12.53
N GLU A 38 3.41 -1.31 -11.35
CA GLU A 38 4.36 -2.36 -10.99
C GLU A 38 3.68 -3.70 -10.68
N GLN A 39 2.51 -3.68 -10.02
CA GLN A 39 1.75 -4.87 -9.63
C GLN A 39 0.23 -4.65 -9.77
N PRO A 40 -0.28 -4.45 -11.00
CA PRO A 40 -1.69 -4.15 -11.25
C PRO A 40 -2.64 -5.19 -10.65
N ASP A 41 -2.34 -6.49 -10.81
CA ASP A 41 -3.19 -7.57 -10.31
C ASP A 41 -3.26 -7.61 -8.78
N ALA A 42 -2.13 -7.37 -8.11
CA ALA A 42 -2.07 -7.34 -6.64
C ALA A 42 -2.84 -6.12 -6.09
N VAL A 43 -2.78 -4.99 -6.79
CA VAL A 43 -3.60 -3.81 -6.44
C VAL A 43 -5.08 -4.12 -6.63
N LEU A 44 -5.47 -4.71 -7.77
CA LEU A 44 -6.87 -5.04 -8.04
C LEU A 44 -7.44 -6.01 -7.00
N ALA A 45 -6.70 -7.08 -6.67
CA ALA A 45 -7.09 -8.02 -5.63
C ALA A 45 -7.27 -7.34 -4.27
N ALA A 46 -6.41 -6.37 -3.92
CA ALA A 46 -6.50 -5.62 -2.67
C ALA A 46 -7.70 -4.65 -2.61
N LEU A 47 -8.28 -4.28 -3.76
CA LEU A 47 -9.48 -3.45 -3.86
C LEU A 47 -10.78 -4.28 -3.86
N GLN A 48 -10.73 -5.53 -4.31
CA GLN A 48 -11.90 -6.40 -4.43
C GLN A 48 -12.27 -7.16 -3.15
N GLY A 49 -11.32 -7.35 -2.23
CA GLY A 49 -11.60 -7.91 -0.90
C GLY A 49 -12.16 -6.87 0.05
#